data_AF-A0A2X1PNV5-F1
#
_entry.id   AF-A0A2X1PNV5-F1
#
_cell.length_a   1.000
_cell.length_b   1.000
_cell.length_c   1.000
_cell.angle_alpha   90.00
_cell.angle_beta   90.00
_cell.angle_gamma   90.00
#
_symmetry.space_group_name_H-M   'P 1'
#
loop_
_entity.id
_entity.type
_entity.pdbx_description
1 polymer ?
#
loop_
_entity_poly.entity_id
_entity_poly.type
_entity_poly.pdbx_seq_one_letter_code
_entity_poly.pdbx_strand_id
1 'polypeptide(L)'
;MDLFLRGVSFGDSGSPMFIYDAIKQKWLINGVLQTGNPFSGAGNGFQLIRKNWFYDNVFVEDLPITFLEPRSNGHYSFTSNNNGTGTVTQTNEKSEYASI
;
A
#
# COMPACT_ATOMS: atom_id res chain seq x y z
N MET A 1 22.60 1.92 -36.31
CA MET A 1 21.88 1.35 -35.16
C MET A 1 21.32 2.54 -34.40
N ASP A 2 20.07 2.88 -34.68
CA ASP A 2 19.44 4.13 -34.27
C ASP A 2 18.81 3.95 -32.89
N LEU A 3 19.52 4.37 -31.85
CA LEU A 3 19.03 4.33 -30.47
C LEU A 3 18.20 5.60 -30.23
N PHE A 4 16.96 5.57 -30.68
CA PHE A 4 15.97 6.58 -30.31
C PHE A 4 15.76 6.47 -28.79
N LEU A 5 16.31 7.40 -28.01
CA LEU A 5 15.91 7.66 -26.64
C LEU A 5 14.45 8.15 -26.68
N ARG A 6 13.49 7.22 -26.75
CA ARG A 6 12.08 7.56 -26.54
C ARG A 6 11.93 7.87 -25.06
N GLY A 7 12.03 9.16 -24.74
CA GLY A 7 11.48 9.69 -23.50
C GLY A 7 10.00 9.30 -23.37
N VAL A 8 9.51 9.40 -22.14
CA VAL A 8 8.11 9.18 -21.74
C VAL A 8 7.11 9.61 -22.82
N SER A 9 6.12 8.77 -23.07
CA SER A 9 5.17 8.83 -24.18
C SER A 9 3.71 8.70 -23.71
N PHE A 10 2.77 8.80 -24.65
CA PHE A 10 1.37 8.51 -24.33
C PHE A 10 1.21 7.06 -23.90
N GLY A 11 0.51 6.85 -22.78
CA GLY A 11 0.37 5.54 -22.14
C GLY A 11 1.23 5.38 -20.90
N ASP A 12 2.26 6.21 -20.72
CA ASP A 12 3.11 6.16 -19.53
C ASP A 12 2.51 6.90 -18.33
N SER A 13 1.33 7.51 -18.46
CA SER A 13 0.62 8.18 -17.35
C SER A 13 0.41 7.23 -16.18
N GLY A 14 0.80 7.64 -14.98
CA GLY A 14 0.76 6.79 -13.78
C GLY A 14 2.00 5.92 -13.58
N SER A 15 2.93 5.85 -14.54
CA SER A 15 4.20 5.13 -14.35
C SER A 15 5.01 5.71 -13.17
N PRO A 16 5.69 4.86 -12.39
CA PRO A 16 6.42 5.30 -11.21
C PRO A 16 7.77 5.93 -11.56
N MET A 17 8.14 6.96 -10.80
CA MET A 17 9.50 7.47 -10.73
C MET A 17 10.13 7.05 -9.40
N PHE A 18 11.27 6.35 -9.47
CA PHE A 18 12.03 5.93 -8.30
C PHE A 18 13.22 6.86 -8.04
N ILE A 19 13.55 7.08 -6.76
CA ILE A 19 14.76 7.77 -6.31
C ILE A 19 15.53 6.86 -5.35
N TYR A 20 16.85 6.88 -5.44
CA TYR A 20 17.69 6.22 -4.45
C TYR A 20 18.01 7.20 -3.31
N ASP A 21 17.58 6.88 -2.11
CA ASP A 21 17.96 7.58 -0.88
C ASP A 21 19.27 6.98 -0.37
N ALA A 22 20.38 7.67 -0.58
CA ALA A 22 21.71 7.21 -0.20
C ALA A 22 21.92 7.12 1.33
N ILE A 23 21.15 7.89 2.11
CA ILE A 23 21.23 7.86 3.58
C ILE A 23 20.52 6.61 4.09
N LYS A 24 19.34 6.29 3.54
CA LYS A 24 18.59 5.07 3.89
C LYS A 24 19.08 3.83 3.15
N GLN A 25 19.95 4.02 2.15
CA GLN A 25 20.44 3.02 1.21
C GLN A 25 19.32 2.22 0.52
N LYS A 26 18.24 2.90 0.11
CA LYS A 26 17.03 2.26 -0.45
C LYS A 26 16.47 3.02 -1.63
N TRP A 27 15.90 2.28 -2.58
CA TRP A 27 15.05 2.82 -3.63
C TRP A 27 13.65 3.12 -3.06
N LEU A 28 13.15 4.32 -3.32
CA LEU A 28 11.84 4.80 -2.89
C LEU A 28 11.06 5.27 -4.11
N ILE A 29 9.74 5.07 -4.10
CA ILE A 29 8.86 5.75 -5.06
C ILE A 29 8.78 7.23 -4.68
N ASN A 30 9.08 8.12 -5.64
CA ASN A 30 9.10 9.56 -5.42
C ASN A 30 7.87 10.25 -6.00
N GLY A 31 7.39 9.78 -7.16
CA GLY A 31 6.20 10.30 -7.81
C GLY A 31 5.67 9.39 -8.90
N VAL A 32 4.56 9.81 -9.51
CA VAL A 32 3.96 9.17 -10.68
C VAL A 32 3.88 10.17 -11.83
N LEU A 33 4.06 9.71 -13.06
CA LEU A 33 3.97 10.58 -14.23
C LEU A 33 2.54 11.16 -14.34
N GLN A 34 2.45 12.49 -14.37
CA GLN A 34 1.17 13.19 -14.56
C GLN A 34 1.08 13.83 -15.94
N THR A 35 2.16 14.47 -16.39
CA THR A 35 2.19 15.19 -17.67
C THR A 35 3.43 14.79 -18.45
N GLY A 36 3.22 14.10 -19.55
CA GLY A 36 4.27 13.84 -20.55
C GLY A 36 4.25 14.93 -21.62
N ASN A 37 5.42 15.23 -22.19
CA ASN A 37 5.58 16.11 -23.34
C ASN A 37 6.06 15.31 -24.57
N PRO A 38 5.24 14.41 -25.13
CA PRO A 38 5.67 13.37 -26.06
C PRO A 38 6.21 13.90 -27.40
N PHE A 39 5.89 15.14 -27.76
CA PHE A 39 6.28 15.73 -29.04
C PHE A 39 7.23 16.93 -28.93
N SER A 40 7.37 17.53 -27.74
CA SER A 40 8.17 18.74 -27.54
C SER A 40 9.52 18.49 -26.85
N GLY A 41 9.76 17.28 -26.34
CA GLY A 41 11.02 16.94 -25.64
C GLY A 41 11.27 17.79 -24.38
N ALA A 42 10.27 18.55 -23.91
CA ALA A 42 10.40 19.61 -22.90
C ALA A 42 10.43 19.10 -21.45
N GLY A 43 10.85 17.85 -21.23
CA GLY A 43 10.82 17.19 -19.91
C GLY A 43 9.41 16.75 -19.49
N ASN A 44 9.33 16.03 -18.37
CA ASN A 44 8.08 15.43 -17.86
C ASN A 44 7.74 15.95 -16.47
N GLY A 45 6.45 16.12 -16.21
CA GLY A 45 5.90 16.48 -14.90
C GLY A 45 5.47 15.25 -14.11
N PHE A 46 5.97 15.13 -12.88
CA PHE A 46 5.61 14.06 -11.95
C PHE A 46 4.84 14.63 -10.75
N GLN A 47 3.75 13.99 -10.38
CA GLN A 47 3.07 14.25 -9.11
C GLN A 47 3.81 13.49 -8.00
N LEU A 48 4.33 14.21 -7.01
CA LEU A 48 5.01 13.60 -5.87
C LEU A 48 4.03 12.75 -5.04
N ILE A 49 4.55 11.67 -4.47
CA ILE A 49 3.78 10.78 -3.60
C ILE A 49 3.31 11.54 -2.36
N ARG A 50 2.00 11.51 -2.12
CA ARG A 50 1.36 12.13 -0.97
C ARG A 50 1.30 11.16 0.21
N LYS A 51 2.46 10.92 0.83
CA LYS A 51 2.62 9.94 1.92
C LYS A 51 1.58 10.13 3.02
N ASN A 52 1.45 11.34 3.55
CA ASN A 52 0.53 11.61 4.66
C ASN A 52 -0.92 11.41 4.23
N TRP A 53 -1.32 11.92 3.06
CA TRP A 53 -2.67 11.69 2.54
C TRP A 53 -3.03 10.20 2.47
N PHE A 54 -2.12 9.35 1.97
CA PHE A 54 -2.35 7.91 1.92
C PHE A 54 -2.55 7.30 3.32
N TYR A 55 -1.65 7.59 4.27
CA TYR A 55 -1.76 7.01 5.61
C TYR A 55 -2.97 7.56 6.38
N ASP A 56 -3.26 8.84 6.25
CA ASP A 56 -4.28 9.53 7.03
C ASP A 56 -5.70 9.30 6.49
N ASN A 57 -5.86 8.99 5.20
CA ASN A 57 -7.19 8.93 4.55
C ASN A 57 -7.50 7.58 3.88
N VAL A 58 -6.49 6.74 3.60
CA VAL A 58 -6.73 5.44 2.95
C VAL A 58 -6.39 4.32 3.92
N PHE A 59 -5.14 4.30 4.40
CA PHE A 59 -4.65 3.20 5.23
C PHE A 59 -5.41 3.07 6.55
N VAL A 60 -5.67 4.18 7.24
CA VAL A 60 -6.40 4.18 8.52
C VAL A 60 -7.87 3.79 8.36
N GLU A 61 -8.50 4.13 7.24
CA GLU A 61 -9.90 3.78 6.99
C GLU A 61 -10.08 2.28 6.75
N ASP A 62 -9.14 1.65 6.02
CA ASP A 62 -9.23 0.24 5.63
C ASP A 62 -8.70 -0.73 6.69
N LEU A 63 -7.78 -0.29 7.57
CA LEU A 63 -7.15 -1.15 8.58
C LEU A 63 -7.30 -0.62 10.03
N PRO A 64 -8.53 -0.38 10.53
CA PRO A 64 -8.71 0.17 11.87
C PRO A 64 -8.56 -0.87 13.00
N ILE A 65 -8.59 -2.17 12.69
CA ILE A 65 -8.71 -3.23 13.70
C ILE A 65 -7.35 -3.88 13.98
N THR A 66 -6.92 -3.83 15.24
CA THR A 66 -5.82 -4.64 15.76
C THR A 66 -6.36 -5.67 16.74
N PHE A 67 -6.09 -6.96 16.50
CA PHE A 67 -6.38 -8.04 17.45
C PHE A 67 -5.20 -8.23 18.39
N LEU A 68 -5.36 -7.86 19.65
CA LEU A 68 -4.31 -7.97 20.66
C LEU A 68 -4.89 -8.50 21.98
N GLU A 69 -4.37 -9.64 22.44
CA GLU A 69 -4.60 -10.16 23.80
C GLU A 69 -3.24 -10.30 24.49
N PRO A 70 -2.83 -9.32 25.30
CA PRO A 70 -1.46 -9.25 25.82
C PRO A 70 -1.20 -10.14 27.05
N ARG A 71 -2.24 -10.75 27.64
CA ARG A 71 -2.13 -11.47 28.93
C ARG A 71 -2.31 -12.99 28.81
N SER A 72 -2.73 -13.50 27.65
CA SER A 72 -3.05 -14.92 27.47
C SER A 72 -2.99 -15.37 26.01
N ASN A 73 -3.24 -16.66 25.76
CA ASN A 73 -3.48 -17.17 24.40
C ASN A 73 -4.79 -16.57 23.88
N GLY A 74 -4.72 -15.52 23.08
CA GLY A 74 -5.90 -14.87 22.51
C GLY A 74 -6.73 -15.84 21.67
N HIS A 75 -8.02 -15.90 21.94
CA HIS A 75 -8.98 -16.71 21.18
C HIS A 75 -10.04 -15.81 20.56
N TYR A 76 -10.23 -15.90 19.26
CA TYR A 76 -11.12 -15.02 18.51
C TYR A 76 -12.02 -15.86 17.58
N SER A 77 -13.31 -15.56 17.58
CA SER A 77 -14.30 -16.18 16.68
C SER A 77 -14.70 -15.20 15.59
N PHE A 78 -14.78 -15.68 14.36
CA PHE A 78 -15.13 -14.91 13.17
C PHE A 78 -16.46 -15.43 12.61
N THR A 79 -17.43 -14.55 12.46
CA THR A 79 -18.73 -14.89 11.84
C THR A 79 -18.99 -14.01 10.63
N SER A 80 -19.49 -14.61 9.55
CA SER A 80 -19.90 -13.92 8.33
C SER A 80 -21.41 -13.89 8.23
N ASN A 81 -21.95 -12.75 7.82
CA ASN A 81 -23.38 -12.58 7.55
C ASN A 81 -23.72 -12.80 6.06
N ASN A 82 -22.76 -13.21 5.23
CA ASN A 82 -22.90 -13.46 3.78
C ASN A 82 -23.46 -12.28 2.97
N ASN A 83 -23.26 -11.05 3.46
CA ASN A 83 -23.73 -9.81 2.83
C ASN A 83 -22.63 -8.73 2.78
N GLY A 84 -21.36 -9.14 2.88
CA GLY A 84 -20.22 -8.23 2.96
C GLY A 84 -19.94 -7.70 4.37
N THR A 85 -20.66 -8.17 5.39
CA THR A 85 -20.38 -7.87 6.80
C THR A 85 -20.04 -9.13 7.59
N GLY A 86 -19.27 -8.94 8.66
CA GLY A 86 -18.95 -9.99 9.63
C GLY A 86 -18.58 -9.39 10.97
N THR A 87 -18.54 -10.24 11.99
CA THR A 87 -18.18 -9.84 13.34
C THR A 87 -16.98 -10.66 13.79
N VAL A 88 -16.06 -10.02 14.50
CA VAL A 88 -14.98 -10.70 15.21
C VAL A 88 -15.17 -10.47 16.70
N THR A 89 -15.18 -11.57 17.45
CA THR A 89 -15.41 -11.55 18.90
C THR A 89 -14.22 -12.18 19.59
N GLN A 90 -13.58 -11.43 20.49
CA GLN A 90 -12.65 -12.04 21.43
C GLN A 90 -13.43 -12.90 22.42
N THR A 91 -12.97 -14.12 22.63
CA THR A 91 -13.61 -15.11 23.49
C THR A 91 -12.66 -15.50 24.62
N ASN A 92 -13.22 -16.02 25.71
CA ASN A 92 -12.46 -16.47 26.88
C ASN A 92 -12.23 -17.99 26.87
N GLU A 93 -12.39 -18.64 25.72
CA GLU A 93 -12.16 -20.08 25.60
C GLU A 93 -10.68 -20.36 25.82
N LYS A 94 -10.37 -21.17 26.83
CA LYS A 94 -9.03 -21.73 26.98
C LYS A 94 -8.84 -22.69 25.82
N SER A 95 -7.69 -22.60 25.14
CA SER A 95 -7.21 -23.70 24.30
C SER A 95 -7.14 -24.95 25.18
N GLU A 96 -8.13 -25.84 25.05
CA GLU A 96 -8.03 -27.18 25.60
C GLU A 96 -6.99 -27.90 24.74
N TYR A 97 -5.84 -28.18 25.33
CA TYR A 97 -4.93 -29.16 24.76
C TYR A 97 -5.68 -30.49 24.69
N ALA A 98 -6.07 -30.90 23.48
CA ALA A 98 -6.45 -32.29 23.25
C ALA A 98 -5.25 -33.15 23.65
N SER A 99 -5.37 -33.84 24.78
CA SER A 99 -4.39 -34.84 25.21
C SER A 99 -4.50 -36.01 24.23
N ILE A 100 -3.45 -36.25 23.46
CA ILE A 100 -3.30 -37.46 22.63
C ILE A 100 -2.60 -38.54 23.47
#